data_AF-A0A2V2CU09-F1
#
_entry.id   AF-A0A2V2CU09-F1
#
_cell.length_a   1.000
_cell.length_b   1.000
_cell.length_c   1.000
_cell.angle_alpha   90.00
_cell.angle_beta   90.00
_cell.angle_gamma   90.00
#
_symmetry.space_group_name_H-M   'P 1'
#
loop_
_entity.id
_entity.type
_entity.pdbx_description
1 polymer ?
#
loop_
_entity_poly.entity_id
_entity_poly.type
_entity_poly.pdbx_seq_one_letter_code
_entity_poly.pdbx_strand_id
1 'polypeptide(L)'
;MKKINTLYAFALAAALVLCLLPATALAEPAVSPDPTESPSAAVAAPGAPENTEGPELAEPAEPRAEGALYSEAGETLYAEEGGVIYNNGGTVYNNGALVYNNAGLVYNNGGTVYNNAGIVYANGGTVYNNAGQVYNNGAAVYTNGGEVEDSIAYGYYKLHFAGDYSAMAEFDGLTEDTASGSLLISREGSCLIKPREGYIITAAETSAGKLTAGGDGSYTLSEADENLTLTLRFKTEAPVFSPAPGTYKTAPKAEISAPEGAEIYYTTDGTEPDGESLKYAGPIRLEEGAVIKAAAIAPGAELSDVSQAAYAFPAFEGVAFAPVSEGYAQPGAQGIRVDNPGLADAVIERVSLSGKDAEHFILSREEGGRISAGARDARSWTVRPAAGLEKGSYTATVVFTLDSGDMVELKISFRVK
;
A
#
# COMPACT_ATOMS: atom_id res chain seq x y z
N MET A 1 6.11 -12.04 48.28
CA MET A 1 6.72 -12.59 49.52
C MET A 1 6.59 -14.11 49.44
N LYS A 2 7.58 -14.98 49.48
CA LYS A 2 8.96 -14.98 50.02
C LYS A 2 9.77 -16.01 49.22
N LYS A 3 11.02 -15.66 48.88
CA LYS A 3 12.14 -16.58 48.60
C LYS A 3 12.59 -17.24 49.91
N ILE A 4 12.93 -18.53 49.87
CA ILE A 4 13.88 -19.25 50.74
C ILE A 4 14.37 -20.42 49.85
N ASN A 5 15.56 -20.49 49.25
CA ASN A 5 16.96 -20.41 49.70
C ASN A 5 17.49 -21.66 50.44
N THR A 6 18.46 -22.30 49.77
CA THR A 6 19.74 -22.85 50.27
C THR A 6 19.92 -24.33 50.71
N LEU A 7 20.84 -24.98 49.95
CA LEU A 7 22.05 -25.74 50.36
C LEU A 7 21.96 -27.17 50.92
N TYR A 8 22.62 -28.13 50.24
CA TYR A 8 23.60 -29.12 50.73
C TYR A 8 24.31 -29.69 49.47
N ALA A 9 25.61 -29.56 49.15
CA ALA A 9 26.90 -29.65 49.86
C ALA A 9 27.56 -31.07 49.82
N PHE A 10 28.66 -31.16 49.04
CA PHE A 10 29.89 -31.96 49.21
C PHE A 10 30.03 -33.44 48.79
N ALA A 11 30.94 -33.68 47.83
CA ALA A 11 32.19 -34.49 47.92
C ALA A 11 32.71 -34.71 46.47
N LEU A 12 33.82 -34.17 45.94
CA LEU A 12 35.24 -34.06 46.30
C LEU A 12 36.02 -35.39 46.39
N ALA A 13 36.78 -35.71 45.34
CA ALA A 13 38.18 -36.21 45.33
C ALA A 13 38.54 -36.66 43.89
N ALA A 14 39.39 -35.99 43.09
CA ALA A 14 40.81 -35.64 43.21
C ALA A 14 41.80 -36.75 42.77
N ALA A 15 42.45 -36.51 41.62
CA ALA A 15 43.86 -36.80 41.28
C ALA A 15 44.13 -36.07 39.93
N LEU A 16 44.69 -34.86 39.85
CA LEU A 16 46.07 -34.40 40.13
C LEU A 16 47.11 -35.31 39.44
N VAL A 17 47.82 -34.85 38.41
CA VAL A 17 49.23 -34.37 38.43
C VAL A 17 49.69 -34.43 36.93
N LEU A 18 50.37 -33.50 36.25
CA LEU A 18 51.31 -32.42 36.64
C LEU A 18 51.60 -31.46 35.44
N CYS A 19 51.94 -30.21 35.76
CA CYS A 19 52.86 -29.28 35.07
C CYS A 19 52.46 -28.72 33.68
N LEU A 20 52.56 -27.43 33.34
CA LEU A 20 53.16 -26.22 33.92
C LEU A 20 52.61 -24.99 33.15
N LEU A 21 52.23 -23.92 33.87
CA LEU A 21 52.00 -22.54 33.39
C LEU A 21 53.36 -21.77 33.32
N PRO A 22 53.44 -20.45 32.98
CA PRO A 22 52.62 -19.51 32.19
C PRO A 22 53.50 -18.82 31.08
N ALA A 23 53.11 -17.88 30.22
CA ALA A 23 52.58 -16.55 30.49
C ALA A 23 52.41 -15.73 29.17
N THR A 24 51.41 -14.83 29.19
CA THR A 24 51.38 -13.48 28.59
C THR A 24 51.52 -13.30 27.07
N ALA A 25 50.44 -12.83 26.43
CA ALA A 25 50.28 -11.40 26.11
C ALA A 25 48.87 -11.10 25.56
N LEU A 26 48.28 -10.02 26.08
CA LEU A 26 47.04 -9.37 25.62
C LEU A 26 47.32 -8.53 24.36
N ALA A 27 46.44 -8.60 23.36
CA ALA A 27 46.04 -7.46 22.52
C ALA A 27 44.72 -7.78 21.78
N GLU A 28 43.72 -6.91 21.92
CA GLU A 28 42.46 -6.92 21.17
C GLU A 28 42.62 -6.26 19.77
N PRO A 29 41.55 -6.00 18.97
CA PRO A 29 41.30 -6.63 17.68
C PRO A 29 41.58 -5.69 16.49
N ALA A 30 41.77 -6.24 15.29
CA ALA A 30 41.84 -5.42 14.08
C ALA A 30 41.15 -6.11 12.88
N VAL A 31 40.04 -5.47 12.47
CA VAL A 31 39.65 -5.14 11.09
C VAL A 31 39.36 -6.29 10.11
N SER A 32 38.07 -6.37 9.76
CA SER A 32 37.44 -7.04 8.62
C SER A 32 38.12 -6.73 7.27
N PRO A 33 38.38 -7.72 6.40
CA PRO A 33 38.62 -7.45 4.98
C PRO A 33 37.31 -7.37 4.18
N ASP A 34 37.23 -6.31 3.38
CA ASP A 34 36.19 -5.86 2.45
C ASP A 34 36.01 -6.83 1.25
N PRO A 35 34.77 -7.21 0.86
CA PRO A 35 34.53 -8.12 -0.26
C PRO A 35 34.27 -7.34 -1.55
N THR A 36 35.33 -6.84 -2.19
CA THR A 36 35.22 -6.32 -3.56
C THR A 36 36.43 -6.72 -4.38
N GLU A 37 36.29 -7.79 -5.17
CA GLU A 37 36.76 -7.86 -6.57
C GLU A 37 36.39 -9.23 -7.18
N SER A 38 35.38 -9.23 -8.07
CA SER A 38 35.20 -10.27 -9.09
C SER A 38 35.83 -9.77 -10.39
N PRO A 39 36.75 -10.51 -11.05
CA PRO A 39 37.14 -10.17 -12.39
C PRO A 39 36.29 -10.95 -13.41
N SER A 40 35.47 -10.23 -14.16
CA SER A 40 34.95 -10.67 -15.46
C SER A 40 35.65 -9.89 -16.58
N ALA A 41 36.28 -10.63 -17.50
CA ALA A 41 36.16 -10.49 -18.96
C ALA A 41 37.49 -10.72 -19.71
N ALA A 42 37.36 -11.54 -20.76
CA ALA A 42 38.38 -11.99 -21.69
C ALA A 42 39.01 -10.87 -22.54
N VAL A 43 40.30 -10.99 -22.85
CA VAL A 43 40.92 -10.38 -24.05
C VAL A 43 41.98 -11.33 -24.64
N ALA A 44 42.04 -11.31 -25.97
CA ALA A 44 42.72 -12.18 -26.92
C ALA A 44 44.26 -12.28 -26.83
N ALA A 45 44.78 -13.37 -27.40
CA ALA A 45 46.20 -13.58 -27.69
C ALA A 45 46.72 -12.63 -28.80
N PRO A 46 48.00 -12.23 -28.70
CA PRO A 46 48.93 -12.41 -29.82
C PRO A 46 50.33 -12.90 -29.39
N GLY A 47 51.10 -13.37 -30.37
CA GLY A 47 52.34 -14.16 -30.22
C GLY A 47 53.63 -13.45 -29.76
N ALA A 48 54.64 -14.29 -29.51
CA ALA A 48 56.02 -14.03 -29.07
C ALA A 48 56.90 -13.26 -30.10
N PRO A 49 58.21 -12.93 -29.86
CA PRO A 49 59.10 -13.13 -28.70
C PRO A 49 60.00 -11.91 -28.31
N GLU A 50 60.75 -11.96 -27.18
CA GLU A 50 62.21 -11.73 -27.06
C GLU A 50 62.70 -11.50 -25.61
N ASN A 51 63.95 -11.91 -25.39
CA ASN A 51 64.67 -12.16 -24.14
C ASN A 51 65.05 -10.91 -23.32
N THR A 52 65.20 -11.05 -22.00
CA THR A 52 66.42 -10.66 -21.23
C THR A 52 66.35 -11.17 -19.78
N GLU A 53 67.49 -11.62 -19.27
CA GLU A 53 67.68 -12.54 -18.13
C GLU A 53 67.78 -11.88 -16.74
N GLY A 54 67.33 -12.63 -15.71
CA GLY A 54 67.95 -12.73 -14.37
C GLY A 54 67.14 -12.16 -13.18
N PRO A 55 67.11 -12.79 -11.98
CA PRO A 55 67.89 -13.94 -11.51
C PRO A 55 67.07 -15.21 -11.19
N GLU A 56 67.81 -16.30 -11.09
CA GLU A 56 67.45 -17.67 -10.72
C GLU A 56 66.56 -17.76 -9.45
N LEU A 57 65.27 -18.03 -9.65
CA LEU A 57 64.41 -18.67 -8.65
C LEU A 57 64.33 -20.14 -9.05
N ALA A 58 64.68 -21.02 -8.11
CA ALA A 58 64.76 -22.46 -8.29
C ALA A 58 63.56 -23.02 -9.08
N GLU A 59 63.85 -23.80 -10.13
CA GLU A 59 62.86 -24.51 -10.92
C GLU A 59 62.02 -25.49 -10.08
N PRO A 60 60.77 -25.76 -10.51
CA PRO A 60 59.77 -26.46 -9.74
C PRO A 60 60.15 -27.94 -9.62
N ALA A 61 60.18 -28.44 -8.40
CA ALA A 61 60.22 -29.88 -8.18
C ALA A 61 58.82 -30.46 -8.47
N GLU A 62 58.55 -30.79 -9.72
CA GLU A 62 57.49 -31.73 -10.13
C GLU A 62 58.11 -33.13 -10.31
N PRO A 63 57.41 -34.27 -10.13
CA PRO A 63 56.09 -34.50 -9.55
C PRO A 63 56.13 -35.56 -8.42
N ARG A 64 55.23 -35.51 -7.43
CA ARG A 64 54.98 -36.66 -6.56
C ARG A 64 53.49 -36.81 -6.29
N ALA A 65 52.82 -37.59 -7.12
CA ALA A 65 51.59 -38.23 -6.70
C ALA A 65 51.91 -39.22 -5.56
N GLU A 66 50.92 -39.39 -4.67
CA GLU A 66 50.80 -40.38 -3.59
C GLU A 66 51.35 -39.98 -2.21
N GLY A 67 50.57 -39.17 -1.49
CA GLY A 67 50.71 -39.03 -0.05
C GLY A 67 49.68 -38.05 0.48
N ALA A 68 48.83 -38.49 1.41
CA ALA A 68 47.95 -37.55 2.08
C ALA A 68 48.78 -36.48 2.81
N LEU A 69 48.44 -35.22 2.62
CA LEU A 69 49.08 -34.11 3.34
C LEU A 69 48.43 -33.95 4.70
N TYR A 70 49.21 -33.65 5.74
CA TYR A 70 48.72 -33.37 7.08
C TYR A 70 49.09 -31.93 7.41
N SER A 71 48.11 -31.08 7.73
CA SER A 71 48.41 -29.74 8.26
C SER A 71 48.38 -29.72 9.78
N GLU A 72 49.37 -29.03 10.34
CA GLU A 72 49.42 -28.65 11.75
C GLU A 72 48.89 -27.22 11.98
N ALA A 73 48.73 -26.83 13.25
CA ALA A 73 48.19 -25.53 13.62
C ALA A 73 49.06 -24.38 13.10
N GLY A 74 48.46 -23.50 12.29
CA GLY A 74 49.15 -22.34 11.69
C GLY A 74 49.73 -22.57 10.30
N GLU A 75 49.63 -23.77 9.73
CA GLU A 75 50.05 -24.06 8.36
C GLU A 75 48.94 -23.75 7.35
N THR A 76 49.33 -23.35 6.13
CA THR A 76 48.40 -23.13 5.01
C THR A 76 48.72 -24.09 3.87
N LEU A 77 47.72 -24.85 3.42
CA LEU A 77 47.82 -25.79 2.29
C LEU A 77 46.87 -25.40 1.16
N TYR A 78 47.30 -25.65 -0.07
CA TYR A 78 46.49 -25.51 -1.28
C TYR A 78 46.31 -26.89 -1.90
N ALA A 79 45.05 -27.27 -2.15
CA ALA A 79 44.68 -28.59 -2.63
C ALA A 79 44.04 -28.49 -4.03
N GLU A 80 44.52 -29.34 -4.93
CA GLU A 80 44.00 -29.46 -6.30
C GLU A 80 43.42 -30.87 -6.55
N GLU A 81 42.81 -31.06 -7.73
CA GLU A 81 42.08 -32.26 -8.08
C GLU A 81 42.92 -33.55 -7.92
N GLY A 82 42.38 -34.54 -7.21
CA GLY A 82 43.04 -35.82 -6.95
C GLY A 82 43.87 -35.90 -5.67
N GLY A 83 43.99 -34.81 -4.90
CA GLY A 83 44.70 -34.80 -3.61
C GLY A 83 43.88 -35.34 -2.41
N VAL A 84 44.57 -35.71 -1.32
CA VAL A 84 43.96 -36.00 -0.01
C VAL A 84 44.66 -35.18 1.07
N ILE A 85 43.91 -34.47 1.92
CA ILE A 85 44.43 -33.66 3.02
C ILE A 85 43.76 -34.04 4.35
N TYR A 86 44.53 -34.11 5.43
CA TYR A 86 44.06 -34.20 6.81
C TYR A 86 44.41 -32.92 7.56
N ASN A 87 43.42 -32.08 7.84
CA ASN A 87 43.62 -30.82 8.53
C ASN A 87 43.36 -30.93 10.03
N ASN A 88 44.39 -30.68 10.85
CA ASN A 88 44.31 -30.77 12.31
C ASN A 88 44.46 -29.41 13.02
N GLY A 89 44.27 -28.29 12.31
CA GLY A 89 44.31 -26.94 12.89
C GLY A 89 44.86 -25.84 11.98
N GLY A 90 45.21 -26.17 10.73
CA GLY A 90 45.69 -25.23 9.72
C GLY A 90 44.58 -24.63 8.86
N THR A 91 44.98 -23.89 7.83
CA THR A 91 44.10 -23.35 6.79
C THR A 91 44.27 -24.13 5.49
N VAL A 92 43.18 -24.59 4.88
CA VAL A 92 43.22 -25.33 3.61
C VAL A 92 42.38 -24.61 2.56
N TYR A 93 42.96 -24.33 1.40
CA TYR A 93 42.22 -23.89 0.20
C TYR A 93 42.03 -25.09 -0.72
N ASN A 94 40.81 -25.61 -0.79
CA ASN A 94 40.47 -26.80 -1.56
C ASN A 94 39.76 -26.45 -2.86
N ASN A 95 40.38 -26.79 -4.00
CA ASN A 95 39.85 -26.55 -5.33
C ASN A 95 39.51 -27.84 -6.09
N GLY A 96 39.42 -29.00 -5.42
CA GLY A 96 39.10 -30.28 -6.08
C GLY A 96 39.52 -31.55 -5.35
N ALA A 97 40.16 -31.44 -4.20
CA ALA A 97 40.69 -32.56 -3.41
C ALA A 97 39.67 -33.13 -2.42
N LEU A 98 40.06 -34.23 -1.76
CA LEU A 98 39.39 -34.78 -0.59
C LEU A 98 40.06 -34.26 0.69
N VAL A 99 39.31 -33.60 1.58
CA VAL A 99 39.83 -33.02 2.83
C VAL A 99 39.12 -33.63 4.04
N TYR A 100 39.87 -34.08 5.02
CA TYR A 100 39.39 -34.48 6.34
C TYR A 100 39.76 -33.40 7.35
N ASN A 101 38.81 -32.56 7.74
CA ASN A 101 39.03 -31.44 8.65
C ASN A 101 38.69 -31.85 10.08
N ASN A 102 39.70 -32.12 10.91
CA ASN A 102 39.54 -32.42 12.33
C ASN A 102 39.55 -31.16 13.21
N ALA A 103 40.19 -30.08 12.74
CA ALA A 103 40.17 -28.74 13.31
C ALA A 103 40.78 -27.75 12.31
N GLY A 104 40.54 -26.45 12.51
CA GLY A 104 41.09 -25.40 11.63
C GLY A 104 40.09 -24.91 10.59
N LEU A 105 40.61 -24.27 9.56
CA LEU A 105 39.84 -23.50 8.57
C LEU A 105 39.95 -24.13 7.18
N VAL A 106 38.83 -24.32 6.49
CA VAL A 106 38.83 -24.81 5.10
C VAL A 106 38.02 -23.88 4.21
N TYR A 107 38.63 -23.38 3.13
CA TYR A 107 37.95 -22.71 2.03
C TYR A 107 37.76 -23.72 0.90
N ASN A 108 36.54 -24.22 0.75
CA ASN A 108 36.21 -25.25 -0.22
C ASN A 108 35.54 -24.66 -1.46
N ASN A 109 36.29 -24.53 -2.55
CA ASN A 109 35.78 -24.08 -3.84
C ASN A 109 35.43 -25.27 -4.78
N GLY A 110 35.85 -26.48 -4.44
CA GLY A 110 35.56 -27.72 -5.17
C GLY A 110 36.09 -28.96 -4.43
N GLY A 111 35.66 -30.16 -4.81
CA GLY A 111 36.05 -31.41 -4.14
C GLY A 111 35.16 -31.78 -2.95
N THR A 112 35.63 -32.69 -2.08
CA THR A 112 34.85 -33.21 -0.94
C THR A 112 35.54 -32.90 0.39
N VAL A 113 34.81 -32.37 1.36
CA VAL A 113 35.30 -32.12 2.73
C VAL A 113 34.52 -32.95 3.73
N TYR A 114 35.20 -33.67 4.61
CA TYR A 114 34.65 -34.29 5.81
C TYR A 114 35.07 -33.45 7.01
N ASN A 115 34.15 -32.64 7.53
CA ASN A 115 34.39 -31.75 8.66
C ASN A 115 33.98 -32.42 9.97
N ASN A 116 34.93 -32.69 10.84
CA ASN A 116 34.73 -33.27 12.16
C ASN A 116 34.81 -32.22 13.28
N ALA A 117 35.52 -31.10 13.07
CA ALA A 117 35.42 -29.86 13.84
C ALA A 117 36.14 -28.72 13.08
N GLY A 118 35.94 -27.47 13.51
CA GLY A 118 36.53 -26.28 12.85
C GLY A 118 35.52 -25.54 11.98
N ILE A 119 36.03 -24.67 11.10
CA ILE A 119 35.22 -23.80 10.25
C ILE A 119 35.44 -24.16 8.78
N VAL A 120 34.36 -24.32 8.02
CA VAL A 120 34.41 -24.53 6.57
C VAL A 120 33.64 -23.41 5.87
N TYR A 121 34.29 -22.69 4.97
CA TYR A 121 33.64 -21.82 3.99
C TYR A 121 33.47 -22.60 2.69
N ALA A 122 32.23 -22.98 2.39
CA ALA A 122 31.92 -23.91 1.30
C ALA A 122 31.33 -23.18 0.09
N ASN A 123 32.18 -22.78 -0.85
CA ASN A 123 31.79 -22.08 -2.09
C ASN A 123 31.44 -23.03 -3.25
N GLY A 124 31.76 -24.33 -3.14
CA GLY A 124 31.46 -25.36 -4.14
C GLY A 124 31.78 -26.77 -3.65
N GLY A 125 31.47 -27.80 -4.44
CA GLY A 125 31.78 -29.20 -4.10
C GLY A 125 30.80 -29.83 -3.10
N THR A 126 31.30 -30.73 -2.25
CA THR A 126 30.49 -31.46 -1.25
C THR A 126 31.13 -31.35 0.14
N VAL A 127 30.33 -31.12 1.18
CA VAL A 127 30.77 -31.08 2.57
C VAL A 127 29.93 -32.04 3.41
N TYR A 128 30.58 -32.92 4.16
CA TYR A 128 29.98 -33.76 5.18
C TYR A 128 30.39 -33.21 6.55
N ASN A 129 29.47 -32.56 7.26
CA ASN A 129 29.71 -31.95 8.56
C ASN A 129 29.25 -32.84 9.71
N ASN A 130 30.15 -33.14 10.64
CA ASN A 130 29.90 -33.93 11.84
C ASN A 130 30.02 -33.13 13.14
N ALA A 131 30.88 -32.12 13.17
CA ALA A 131 30.82 -31.03 14.15
C ALA A 131 31.57 -29.80 13.61
N GLY A 132 31.43 -28.66 14.27
CA GLY A 132 31.99 -27.37 13.82
C GLY A 132 30.99 -26.54 13.02
N GLN A 133 31.48 -25.44 12.44
CA GLN A 133 30.66 -24.45 11.73
C GLN A 133 30.92 -24.52 10.22
N VAL A 134 29.86 -24.52 9.42
CA VAL A 134 29.95 -24.44 7.97
C VAL A 134 29.22 -23.19 7.49
N TYR A 135 29.93 -22.32 6.80
CA TYR A 135 29.38 -21.19 6.06
C TYR A 135 29.24 -21.61 4.61
N ASN A 136 28.03 -22.01 4.21
CA ASN A 136 27.79 -22.54 2.88
C ASN A 136 27.35 -21.44 1.91
N ASN A 137 28.02 -21.37 0.76
CA ASN A 137 27.83 -20.37 -0.30
C ASN A 137 27.74 -21.02 -1.69
N GLY A 138 27.54 -22.35 -1.77
CA GLY A 138 27.41 -23.04 -3.07
C GLY A 138 27.74 -24.53 -3.10
N ALA A 139 28.00 -25.18 -1.96
CA ALA A 139 28.31 -26.60 -1.88
C ALA A 139 27.07 -27.45 -1.51
N ALA A 140 27.12 -28.75 -1.84
CA ALA A 140 26.20 -29.73 -1.28
C ALA A 140 26.64 -30.11 0.14
N VAL A 141 25.89 -29.68 1.16
CA VAL A 141 26.25 -29.90 2.58
C VAL A 141 25.34 -30.95 3.22
N TYR A 142 25.95 -31.97 3.82
CA TYR A 142 25.30 -33.02 4.59
C TYR A 142 25.77 -32.92 6.04
N THR A 143 24.87 -32.64 6.98
CA THR A 143 25.23 -32.49 8.40
C THR A 143 24.62 -33.61 9.25
N ASN A 144 25.43 -34.22 10.11
CA ASN A 144 24.98 -35.12 11.18
C ASN A 144 25.35 -34.59 12.58
N GLY A 145 25.97 -33.40 12.67
CA GLY A 145 26.25 -32.63 13.88
C GLY A 145 27.00 -31.32 13.56
N GLY A 146 26.98 -30.33 14.47
CA GLY A 146 27.51 -28.97 14.24
C GLY A 146 26.49 -27.99 13.63
N GLU A 147 26.92 -26.77 13.36
CA GLU A 147 26.09 -25.69 12.82
C GLU A 147 26.40 -25.48 11.33
N VAL A 148 25.35 -25.33 10.52
CA VAL A 148 25.46 -24.92 9.12
C VAL A 148 24.72 -23.60 8.99
N GLU A 149 25.46 -22.56 8.64
CA GLU A 149 24.93 -21.28 8.22
C GLU A 149 24.98 -21.29 6.70
N ASP A 150 23.84 -21.64 6.09
CA ASP A 150 23.65 -21.37 4.68
C ASP A 150 23.55 -19.84 4.55
N SER A 151 24.56 -19.23 3.90
CA SER A 151 24.34 -17.94 3.27
C SER A 151 23.26 -18.22 2.23
N ILE A 152 22.01 -17.91 2.55
CA ILE A 152 20.85 -18.15 1.70
C ILE A 152 21.21 -17.71 0.28
N ALA A 153 21.47 -18.71 -0.56
CA ALA A 153 22.04 -18.56 -1.88
C ALA A 153 20.98 -18.13 -2.90
N TYR A 154 20.17 -17.14 -2.52
CA TYR A 154 19.26 -16.42 -3.38
C TYR A 154 19.31 -14.99 -2.87
N GLY A 155 19.67 -14.02 -3.72
CA GLY A 155 19.68 -12.60 -3.37
C GLY A 155 18.26 -12.06 -3.13
N TYR A 156 17.52 -12.67 -2.20
CA TYR A 156 16.13 -12.45 -1.88
C TYR A 156 15.89 -12.66 -0.38
N TYR A 157 15.07 -11.78 0.20
CA TYR A 157 14.59 -11.86 1.57
C TYR A 157 13.09 -12.16 1.58
N LYS A 158 12.63 -12.90 2.58
CA LYS A 158 11.21 -13.15 2.80
C LYS A 158 10.54 -11.91 3.38
N LEU A 159 9.47 -11.45 2.73
CA LEU A 159 8.63 -10.37 3.23
C LEU A 159 7.49 -10.94 4.07
N HIS A 160 7.42 -10.51 5.33
CA HIS A 160 6.30 -10.78 6.21
C HIS A 160 5.33 -9.59 6.20
N PHE A 161 4.03 -9.86 6.08
CA PHE A 161 3.01 -8.85 6.29
C PHE A 161 2.42 -8.99 7.69
N ALA A 162 2.23 -7.87 8.39
CA ALA A 162 1.59 -7.87 9.70
C ALA A 162 0.08 -8.14 9.64
N GLY A 163 -0.54 -8.04 8.46
CA GLY A 163 -1.94 -8.35 8.20
C GLY A 163 -2.17 -8.74 6.73
N ASP A 164 -3.43 -9.03 6.38
CA ASP A 164 -3.83 -9.21 4.98
C ASP A 164 -4.17 -7.86 4.36
N TYR A 165 -3.40 -7.46 3.35
CA TYR A 165 -3.54 -6.18 2.65
C TYR A 165 -3.97 -6.35 1.19
N SER A 166 -4.25 -7.58 0.76
CA SER A 166 -4.45 -7.91 -0.66
C SER A 166 -5.67 -7.22 -1.30
N ALA A 167 -6.69 -6.93 -0.48
CA ALA A 167 -7.88 -6.17 -0.87
C ALA A 167 -7.68 -4.64 -0.94
N MET A 168 -6.61 -4.10 -0.34
CA MET A 168 -6.41 -2.65 -0.17
C MET A 168 -5.15 -2.13 -0.86
N ALA A 169 -4.19 -2.99 -1.18
CA ALA A 169 -2.96 -2.62 -1.86
C ALA A 169 -2.50 -3.67 -2.87
N GLU A 170 -1.78 -3.17 -3.88
CA GLU A 170 -1.02 -3.96 -4.83
C GLU A 170 0.47 -3.85 -4.51
N PHE A 171 1.16 -4.97 -4.62
CA PHE A 171 2.59 -5.09 -4.34
C PHE A 171 3.29 -5.52 -5.63
N ASP A 172 4.05 -4.60 -6.22
CA ASP A 172 4.83 -4.84 -7.43
C ASP A 172 6.32 -5.00 -7.07
N GLY A 173 7.06 -5.83 -7.81
CA GLY A 173 8.48 -6.12 -7.54
C GLY A 173 8.76 -7.25 -6.54
N LEU A 174 7.73 -8.03 -6.16
CA LEU A 174 7.87 -9.24 -5.36
C LEU A 174 7.88 -10.50 -6.24
N THR A 175 8.58 -11.53 -5.79
CA THR A 175 8.58 -12.88 -6.40
C THR A 175 7.99 -13.88 -5.42
N GLU A 176 7.15 -14.79 -5.89
CA GLU A 176 6.60 -15.85 -5.04
C GLU A 176 7.50 -17.09 -5.08
N ASP A 177 7.85 -17.61 -3.91
CA ASP A 177 8.43 -18.95 -3.79
C ASP A 177 7.34 -20.00 -4.02
N THR A 178 7.34 -20.60 -5.21
CA THR A 178 6.35 -21.63 -5.60
C THR A 178 6.28 -22.85 -4.69
N ALA A 179 7.32 -23.12 -3.88
CA ALA A 179 7.31 -24.24 -2.93
C ALA A 179 6.61 -23.89 -1.60
N SER A 180 6.76 -22.66 -1.12
CA SER A 180 6.24 -22.22 0.18
C SER A 180 5.07 -21.23 0.10
N GLY A 181 4.78 -20.67 -1.07
CA GLY A 181 3.85 -19.55 -1.27
C GLY A 181 4.32 -18.23 -0.63
N SER A 182 5.57 -18.16 -0.18
CA SER A 182 6.11 -16.96 0.48
C SER A 182 6.43 -15.88 -0.55
N LEU A 183 6.08 -14.63 -0.24
CA LEU A 183 6.50 -13.49 -1.04
C LEU A 183 7.93 -13.08 -0.67
N LEU A 184 8.77 -12.93 -1.69
CA LEU A 184 10.18 -12.63 -1.60
C LEU A 184 10.49 -11.31 -2.31
N ILE A 185 11.43 -10.54 -1.77
CA ILE A 185 11.96 -9.32 -2.39
C ILE A 185 13.46 -9.51 -2.62
N SER A 186 13.99 -9.12 -3.78
CA SER A 186 15.44 -9.23 -3.99
C SER A 186 16.22 -8.27 -3.11
N ARG A 187 17.46 -8.61 -2.74
CA ARG A 187 18.34 -7.83 -1.84
C ARG A 187 18.59 -6.41 -2.35
N GLU A 188 18.79 -6.26 -3.65
CA GLU A 188 18.91 -4.96 -4.32
C GLU A 188 17.59 -4.49 -4.95
N GLY A 189 16.52 -5.27 -4.77
CA GLY A 189 15.20 -4.98 -5.29
C GLY A 189 14.47 -3.90 -4.52
N SER A 190 13.34 -3.53 -5.09
CA SER A 190 12.37 -2.69 -4.42
C SER A 190 10.98 -3.23 -4.68
N CYS A 191 10.10 -3.10 -3.69
CA CYS A 191 8.69 -3.35 -3.82
C CYS A 191 7.94 -2.02 -3.85
N LEU A 192 7.17 -1.80 -4.92
CA LEU A 192 6.27 -0.68 -5.03
C LEU A 192 4.89 -1.08 -4.48
N ILE A 193 4.49 -0.39 -3.42
CA ILE A 193 3.23 -0.59 -2.71
C ILE A 193 2.27 0.50 -3.19
N LYS A 194 1.24 0.10 -3.93
CA LYS A 194 0.21 1.02 -4.42
C LYS A 194 -1.09 0.74 -3.69
N PRO A 195 -1.73 1.75 -3.08
CA PRO A 195 -3.10 1.56 -2.64
C PRO A 195 -3.99 1.24 -3.86
N ARG A 196 -4.94 0.33 -3.68
CA ARG A 196 -6.02 0.11 -4.65
C ARG A 196 -6.96 1.31 -4.64
N GLU A 197 -7.70 1.48 -5.74
CA GLU A 197 -8.70 2.55 -5.87
C GLU A 197 -9.66 2.53 -4.67
N GLY A 198 -9.89 3.69 -4.07
CA GLY A 198 -10.76 3.82 -2.91
C GLY A 198 -10.10 3.58 -1.55
N TYR A 199 -8.79 3.31 -1.50
CA TYR A 199 -8.06 3.12 -0.25
C TYR A 199 -6.90 4.09 -0.13
N ILE A 200 -6.66 4.57 1.09
CA ILE A 200 -5.55 5.49 1.39
C ILE A 200 -4.65 4.83 2.42
N ILE A 201 -3.35 4.74 2.15
CA ILE A 201 -2.36 4.32 3.16
C ILE A 201 -2.15 5.49 4.13
N THR A 202 -2.56 5.34 5.38
CA THR A 202 -2.41 6.37 6.42
C THR A 202 -1.11 6.25 7.20
N ALA A 203 -0.56 5.03 7.26
CA ALA A 203 0.76 4.77 7.82
C ALA A 203 1.39 3.55 7.17
N ALA A 204 2.70 3.59 6.99
CA ALA A 204 3.51 2.46 6.55
C ALA A 204 4.76 2.37 7.42
N GLU A 205 4.98 1.21 8.02
CA GLU A 205 6.09 0.92 8.90
C GLU A 205 6.76 -0.39 8.49
N THR A 206 8.07 -0.48 8.68
CA THR A 206 8.83 -1.70 8.41
C THR A 206 9.80 -1.97 9.56
N SER A 207 9.98 -3.25 9.93
CA SER A 207 10.97 -3.66 10.94
C SER A 207 12.41 -3.61 10.43
N ALA A 208 12.59 -3.72 9.11
CA ALA A 208 13.88 -3.69 8.43
C ALA A 208 13.75 -3.07 7.03
N GLY A 209 14.88 -2.69 6.42
CA GLY A 209 14.89 -1.94 5.17
C GLY A 209 14.28 -0.55 5.26
N LYS A 210 14.00 0.04 4.10
CA LYS A 210 13.67 1.47 3.97
C LYS A 210 12.36 1.67 3.22
N LEU A 211 11.43 2.38 3.84
CA LEU A 211 10.22 2.87 3.21
C LEU A 211 10.40 4.32 2.75
N THR A 212 10.11 4.58 1.48
CA THR A 212 10.11 5.92 0.89
C THR A 212 8.70 6.21 0.36
N ALA A 213 8.08 7.29 0.83
CA ALA A 213 6.77 7.70 0.34
C ALA A 213 6.88 8.30 -1.07
N GLY A 214 5.97 7.90 -1.96
CA GLY A 214 5.72 8.53 -3.25
C GLY A 214 4.83 9.77 -3.09
N GLY A 215 4.82 10.63 -4.11
CA GLY A 215 3.97 11.83 -4.14
C GLY A 215 2.48 11.53 -4.41
N ASP A 216 2.14 10.30 -4.75
CA ASP A 216 0.81 9.81 -5.15
C ASP A 216 0.16 8.91 -4.08
N GLY A 217 0.71 8.87 -2.87
CA GLY A 217 0.24 7.98 -1.79
C GLY A 217 0.76 6.55 -1.87
N SER A 218 1.60 6.23 -2.86
CA SER A 218 2.34 4.97 -2.90
C SER A 218 3.54 4.97 -1.95
N TYR A 219 4.08 3.79 -1.68
CA TYR A 219 5.33 3.63 -0.94
C TYR A 219 6.26 2.69 -1.67
N THR A 220 7.56 2.98 -1.65
CA THR A 220 8.59 2.07 -2.14
C THR A 220 9.33 1.50 -0.95
N LEU A 221 9.29 0.17 -0.80
CA LEU A 221 10.13 -0.59 0.11
C LEU A 221 11.41 -1.00 -0.62
N SER A 222 12.56 -0.58 -0.13
CA SER A 222 13.88 -0.91 -0.69
C SER A 222 14.86 -1.29 0.42
N GLU A 223 16.09 -1.66 0.06
CA GLU A 223 17.15 -2.00 1.02
C GLU A 223 16.68 -3.11 1.98
N ALA A 224 15.96 -4.11 1.46
CA ALA A 224 15.40 -5.20 2.25
C ALA A 224 16.50 -5.99 2.98
N ASP A 225 16.15 -6.53 4.15
CA ASP A 225 17.07 -7.26 5.02
C ASP A 225 16.33 -8.42 5.72
N GLU A 226 17.05 -9.21 6.49
CA GLU A 226 16.50 -10.31 7.29
C GLU A 226 15.46 -9.82 8.30
N ASN A 227 14.42 -10.64 8.54
CA ASN A 227 13.30 -10.32 9.45
C ASN A 227 12.41 -9.13 9.02
N LEU A 228 12.33 -8.85 7.71
CA LEU A 228 11.48 -7.83 7.10
C LEU A 228 9.99 -8.08 7.36
N THR A 229 9.36 -7.21 8.15
CA THR A 229 7.92 -7.17 8.41
C THR A 229 7.35 -5.82 8.01
N LEU A 230 6.44 -5.81 7.04
CA LEU A 230 5.70 -4.64 6.61
C LEU A 230 4.36 -4.54 7.35
N THR A 231 4.14 -3.38 7.98
CA THR A 231 2.88 -3.02 8.63
C THR A 231 2.29 -1.82 7.92
N LEU A 232 1.10 -1.98 7.37
CA LEU A 232 0.33 -0.92 6.71
C LEU A 232 -0.94 -0.63 7.48
N ARG A 233 -1.32 0.65 7.52
CA ARG A 233 -2.63 1.13 7.96
C ARG A 233 -3.33 1.79 6.79
N PHE A 234 -4.61 1.50 6.67
CA PHE A 234 -5.45 2.00 5.59
C PHE A 234 -6.63 2.77 6.15
N LYS A 235 -7.13 3.73 5.37
CA LYS A 235 -8.42 4.36 5.54
C LYS A 235 -9.25 4.18 4.27
N THR A 236 -10.51 3.82 4.41
CA THR A 236 -11.45 3.74 3.29
C THR A 236 -11.79 5.15 2.80
N GLU A 237 -11.84 5.37 1.49
CA GLU A 237 -12.29 6.65 0.93
C GLU A 237 -13.77 6.90 1.24
N ALA A 238 -14.14 8.19 1.32
CA ALA A 238 -15.49 8.60 1.64
C ALA A 238 -16.49 8.15 0.54
N PRO A 239 -17.72 7.73 0.91
CA PRO A 239 -18.72 7.35 -0.08
C PRO A 239 -19.07 8.51 -1.00
N VAL A 240 -19.36 8.19 -2.26
CA VAL A 240 -19.76 9.16 -3.29
C VAL A 240 -21.25 9.01 -3.57
N PHE A 241 -21.94 10.14 -3.74
CA PHE A 241 -23.37 10.18 -4.03
C PHE A 241 -23.65 10.46 -5.51
N SER A 242 -24.61 9.75 -6.08
CA SER A 242 -25.12 9.97 -7.43
C SER A 242 -26.65 9.95 -7.43
N PRO A 243 -27.35 10.96 -7.99
CA PRO A 243 -26.79 12.17 -8.57
C PRO A 243 -26.15 13.07 -7.49
N ALA A 244 -25.38 14.08 -7.91
CA ALA A 244 -24.78 15.05 -6.99
C ALA A 244 -25.85 15.74 -6.11
N PRO A 245 -25.52 16.20 -4.90
CA PRO A 245 -26.47 16.95 -4.08
C PRO A 245 -26.92 18.23 -4.79
N GLY A 246 -28.19 18.60 -4.58
CA GLY A 246 -28.79 19.76 -5.23
C GLY A 246 -30.31 19.80 -5.13
N THR A 247 -30.90 20.78 -5.81
CA THR A 247 -32.33 21.02 -5.88
C THR A 247 -32.88 20.47 -7.17
N TYR A 248 -33.77 19.49 -7.06
CA TYR A 248 -34.38 18.79 -8.17
C TYR A 248 -35.85 19.16 -8.32
N LYS A 249 -36.39 19.00 -9.53
CA LYS A 249 -37.83 19.18 -9.76
C LYS A 249 -38.66 18.06 -9.16
N THR A 250 -38.10 16.85 -9.15
CA THR A 250 -38.73 15.63 -8.61
C THR A 250 -37.73 14.88 -7.75
N ALA A 251 -38.22 14.11 -6.79
CA ALA A 251 -37.37 13.29 -5.93
C ALA A 251 -36.40 12.41 -6.74
N PRO A 252 -35.07 12.59 -6.59
CA PRO A 252 -34.10 11.74 -7.24
C PRO A 252 -34.05 10.36 -6.55
N LYS A 253 -33.55 9.36 -7.28
CA LYS A 253 -33.07 8.11 -6.68
C LYS A 253 -31.61 8.33 -6.30
N ALA A 254 -31.33 8.42 -5.00
CA ALA A 254 -29.97 8.63 -4.52
C ALA A 254 -29.25 7.29 -4.40
N GLU A 255 -28.15 7.15 -5.13
CA GLU A 255 -27.24 6.01 -5.09
C GLU A 255 -25.97 6.41 -4.34
N ILE A 256 -25.44 5.48 -3.57
CA ILE A 256 -24.18 5.64 -2.83
C ILE A 256 -23.20 4.58 -3.33
N SER A 257 -22.01 5.00 -3.70
CA SER A 257 -20.91 4.11 -4.09
C SER A 257 -19.73 4.26 -3.14
N ALA A 258 -19.03 3.17 -2.89
CA ALA A 258 -17.83 3.12 -2.07
C ALA A 258 -16.84 2.11 -2.69
N PRO A 259 -15.60 2.05 -2.19
CA PRO A 259 -14.59 1.10 -2.67
C PRO A 259 -15.09 -0.34 -2.62
N GLU A 260 -14.61 -1.18 -3.53
CA GLU A 260 -15.02 -2.59 -3.58
C GLU A 260 -14.71 -3.30 -2.26
N GLY A 261 -15.68 -4.07 -1.75
CA GLY A 261 -15.59 -4.78 -0.47
C GLY A 261 -15.89 -3.92 0.77
N ALA A 262 -16.11 -2.61 0.62
CA ALA A 262 -16.51 -1.74 1.72
C ALA A 262 -18.02 -1.83 1.99
N GLU A 263 -18.39 -1.79 3.27
CA GLU A 263 -19.78 -1.67 3.71
C GLU A 263 -20.12 -0.21 3.94
N ILE A 264 -21.28 0.24 3.46
CA ILE A 264 -21.75 1.62 3.60
C ILE A 264 -22.87 1.66 4.63
N TYR A 265 -22.75 2.58 5.59
CA TYR A 265 -23.75 2.91 6.59
C TYR A 265 -24.21 4.35 6.39
N TYR A 266 -25.52 4.59 6.46
CA TYR A 266 -26.10 5.90 6.16
C TYR A 266 -27.30 6.26 7.04
N THR A 267 -27.57 7.56 7.07
CA THR A 267 -28.76 8.19 7.66
C THR A 267 -29.40 9.12 6.62
N THR A 268 -30.70 9.42 6.75
CA THR A 268 -31.43 10.30 5.82
C THR A 268 -31.96 11.57 6.48
N ASP A 269 -31.71 11.74 7.77
CA ASP A 269 -32.20 12.84 8.60
C ASP A 269 -31.10 13.85 8.96
N GLY A 270 -29.89 13.66 8.41
CA GLY A 270 -28.71 14.51 8.66
C GLY A 270 -27.92 14.18 9.92
N THR A 271 -28.29 13.14 10.66
CA THR A 271 -27.50 12.64 11.81
C THR A 271 -26.24 11.88 11.35
N GLU A 272 -25.20 11.83 12.19
CA GLU A 272 -23.97 11.09 11.84
C GLU A 272 -24.24 9.57 11.81
N PRO A 273 -23.76 8.84 10.80
CA PRO A 273 -23.88 7.39 10.78
C PRO A 273 -23.00 6.74 11.87
N ASP A 274 -23.56 5.74 12.53
CA ASP A 274 -22.93 4.92 13.56
C ASP A 274 -23.15 3.42 13.29
N GLY A 275 -22.73 2.56 14.22
CA GLY A 275 -22.86 1.10 14.09
C GLY A 275 -24.30 0.57 14.08
N GLU A 276 -25.30 1.40 14.38
CA GLU A 276 -26.73 1.04 14.33
C GLU A 276 -27.44 1.64 13.10
N SER A 277 -26.72 2.41 12.29
CA SER A 277 -27.26 3.07 11.11
C SER A 277 -27.62 2.10 9.98
N LEU A 278 -28.40 2.58 9.01
CA LEU A 278 -28.91 1.74 7.93
C LEU A 278 -27.76 1.31 7.02
N LYS A 279 -27.68 0.00 6.76
CA LYS A 279 -26.75 -0.53 5.75
C LYS A 279 -27.30 -0.27 4.34
N TYR A 280 -26.49 0.30 3.47
CA TYR A 280 -26.86 0.54 2.08
C TYR A 280 -26.93 -0.78 1.31
N ALA A 281 -28.05 -1.02 0.63
CA ALA A 281 -28.31 -2.23 -0.14
C ALA A 281 -28.83 -1.95 -1.57
N GLY A 282 -28.98 -0.67 -1.93
CA GLY A 282 -29.50 -0.24 -3.22
C GLY A 282 -30.02 1.19 -3.18
N PRO A 283 -30.49 1.73 -4.32
CA PRO A 283 -30.87 3.12 -4.45
C PRO A 283 -31.91 3.55 -3.41
N ILE A 284 -31.66 4.69 -2.76
CA ILE A 284 -32.52 5.30 -1.76
C ILE A 284 -33.59 6.12 -2.47
N ARG A 285 -34.85 5.81 -2.19
CA ARG A 285 -35.99 6.59 -2.65
C ARG A 285 -36.32 7.66 -1.61
N LEU A 286 -36.23 8.93 -2.02
CA LEU A 286 -36.60 10.06 -1.18
C LEU A 286 -38.08 10.40 -1.39
N GLU A 287 -38.81 10.62 -0.29
CA GLU A 287 -40.21 11.06 -0.34
C GLU A 287 -40.32 12.58 -0.11
N GLU A 288 -39.39 13.17 0.63
CA GLU A 288 -39.23 14.61 0.85
C GLU A 288 -37.74 15.00 0.81
N GLY A 289 -37.44 16.30 0.71
CA GLY A 289 -36.06 16.78 0.71
C GLY A 289 -35.32 16.31 1.97
N ALA A 290 -34.12 15.78 1.80
CA ALA A 290 -33.40 15.04 2.83
C ALA A 290 -31.91 15.41 2.85
N VAL A 291 -31.28 15.18 4.00
CA VAL A 291 -29.83 15.25 4.14
C VAL A 291 -29.33 13.84 4.44
N ILE A 292 -28.69 13.23 3.45
CA ILE A 292 -28.11 11.91 3.57
C ILE A 292 -26.66 12.06 4.05
N LYS A 293 -26.30 11.38 5.13
CA LYS A 293 -24.89 11.22 5.54
C LYS A 293 -24.50 9.77 5.44
N ALA A 294 -23.29 9.49 4.97
CA ALA A 294 -22.80 8.14 4.79
C ALA A 294 -21.33 8.00 5.17
N ALA A 295 -20.97 6.84 5.69
CA ALA A 295 -19.59 6.41 5.92
C ALA A 295 -19.40 4.99 5.39
N ALA A 296 -18.19 4.70 4.92
CA ALA A 296 -17.80 3.38 4.45
C ALA A 296 -16.70 2.79 5.33
N ILE A 297 -16.75 1.47 5.51
CA ILE A 297 -15.72 0.71 6.20
C ILE A 297 -15.42 -0.59 5.45
N ALA A 298 -14.15 -0.80 5.13
CA ALA A 298 -13.68 -2.07 4.60
C ALA A 298 -13.01 -2.91 5.70
N PRO A 299 -13.03 -4.25 5.59
CA PRO A 299 -12.31 -5.12 6.52
C PRO A 299 -10.82 -4.77 6.60
N GLY A 300 -10.33 -4.50 7.81
CA GLY A 300 -8.92 -4.17 8.06
C GLY A 300 -8.53 -2.70 7.82
N ALA A 301 -9.47 -1.85 7.35
CA ALA A 301 -9.28 -0.41 7.21
C ALA A 301 -9.93 0.38 8.35
N GLU A 302 -9.46 1.61 8.53
CA GLU A 302 -10.14 2.64 9.33
C GLU A 302 -11.39 3.17 8.61
N LEU A 303 -12.37 3.62 9.40
CA LEU A 303 -13.61 4.22 8.92
C LEU A 303 -13.31 5.43 8.00
N SER A 304 -14.08 5.55 6.92
CA SER A 304 -13.97 6.70 6.03
C SER A 304 -14.33 8.02 6.73
N ASP A 305 -13.99 9.13 6.09
CA ASP A 305 -14.67 10.39 6.43
C ASP A 305 -16.15 10.28 6.07
N VAL A 306 -16.99 11.02 6.81
CA VAL A 306 -18.43 11.07 6.54
C VAL A 306 -18.67 11.97 5.33
N SER A 307 -19.31 11.42 4.31
CA SER A 307 -19.81 12.18 3.19
C SER A 307 -21.26 12.62 3.44
N GLN A 308 -21.64 13.76 2.87
CA GLN A 308 -22.97 14.33 3.02
C GLN A 308 -23.54 14.75 1.67
N ALA A 309 -24.80 14.41 1.41
CA ALA A 309 -25.57 14.89 0.28
C ALA A 309 -26.91 15.50 0.73
N ALA A 310 -27.14 16.75 0.34
CA ALA A 310 -28.40 17.45 0.59
C ALA A 310 -29.22 17.49 -0.70
N TYR A 311 -30.43 16.92 -0.65
CA TYR A 311 -31.37 16.91 -1.77
C TYR A 311 -32.61 17.71 -1.39
N ALA A 312 -32.92 18.73 -2.17
CA ALA A 312 -34.16 19.48 -2.06
C ALA A 312 -35.02 19.25 -3.30
N PHE A 313 -36.34 19.23 -3.16
CA PHE A 313 -37.24 19.21 -4.30
C PHE A 313 -38.53 19.97 -3.97
N PRO A 314 -38.48 21.31 -4.01
CA PRO A 314 -39.60 22.14 -3.59
C PRO A 314 -40.79 22.02 -4.55
N ALA A 315 -41.99 22.20 -4.00
CA ALA A 315 -43.22 22.25 -4.77
C ALA A 315 -43.48 23.68 -5.25
N PHE A 316 -43.84 23.82 -6.52
CA PHE A 316 -44.16 25.10 -7.15
C PHE A 316 -45.65 25.18 -7.47
N GLU A 317 -46.30 26.24 -7.00
CA GLU A 317 -47.69 26.55 -7.32
C GLU A 317 -47.73 27.80 -8.22
N GLY A 318 -48.22 27.61 -9.46
CA GLY A 318 -48.38 28.68 -10.43
C GLY A 318 -49.53 29.63 -10.10
N VAL A 319 -49.65 30.70 -10.88
CA VAL A 319 -50.67 31.73 -10.71
C VAL A 319 -51.70 31.71 -11.84
N ALA A 320 -52.93 32.11 -11.53
CA ALA A 320 -54.02 32.21 -12.51
C ALA A 320 -54.66 33.60 -12.45
N PHE A 321 -54.68 34.29 -13.58
CA PHE A 321 -55.34 35.60 -13.68
C PHE A 321 -56.78 35.44 -14.13
N ALA A 322 -57.69 36.07 -13.40
CA ALA A 322 -59.10 36.15 -13.82
C ALA A 322 -59.22 36.93 -15.14
N PRO A 323 -60.15 36.53 -16.03
CA PRO A 323 -60.39 37.28 -17.26
C PRO A 323 -61.02 38.64 -16.96
N VAL A 324 -60.65 39.65 -17.74
CA VAL A 324 -61.14 41.03 -17.61
C VAL A 324 -61.81 41.51 -18.89
N SER A 325 -62.58 42.60 -18.84
CA SER A 325 -63.14 43.26 -20.03
C SER A 325 -62.19 44.34 -20.56
N GLU A 326 -62.33 44.72 -21.83
CA GLU A 326 -61.64 45.89 -22.39
C GLU A 326 -61.82 47.16 -21.53
N GLY A 327 -60.76 47.95 -21.36
CA GLY A 327 -60.73 49.10 -20.44
C GLY A 327 -60.47 48.74 -18.97
N TYR A 328 -59.98 47.53 -18.69
CA TYR A 328 -59.65 47.06 -17.35
C TYR A 328 -58.55 47.89 -16.66
N ALA A 329 -58.61 47.95 -15.33
CA ALA A 329 -57.46 48.31 -14.52
C ALA A 329 -56.50 47.11 -14.43
N GLN A 330 -55.20 47.34 -14.67
CA GLN A 330 -54.19 46.28 -14.70
C GLN A 330 -54.26 45.40 -13.44
N PRO A 331 -54.30 44.06 -13.59
CA PRO A 331 -54.24 43.16 -12.44
C PRO A 331 -52.97 43.38 -11.62
N GLY A 332 -53.11 43.27 -10.29
CA GLY A 332 -51.96 43.30 -9.39
C GLY A 332 -51.00 42.14 -9.61
N ALA A 333 -49.77 42.30 -9.14
CA ALA A 333 -48.79 41.21 -9.13
C ALA A 333 -49.25 40.08 -8.20
N GLN A 334 -49.24 38.86 -8.73
CA GLN A 334 -49.52 37.64 -7.97
C GLN A 334 -48.22 36.92 -7.67
N GLY A 335 -48.04 36.49 -6.41
CA GLY A 335 -46.88 35.74 -5.97
C GLY A 335 -46.92 34.29 -6.44
N ILE A 336 -45.80 33.82 -6.97
CA ILE A 336 -45.59 32.41 -7.28
C ILE A 336 -45.14 31.74 -5.99
N ARG A 337 -45.84 30.69 -5.58
CA ARG A 337 -45.56 30.02 -4.31
C ARG A 337 -44.58 28.86 -4.52
N VAL A 338 -43.57 28.81 -3.68
CA VAL A 338 -42.52 27.79 -3.62
C VAL A 338 -42.49 27.25 -2.19
N ASP A 339 -42.86 25.99 -2.02
CA ASP A 339 -42.84 25.30 -0.72
C ASP A 339 -41.66 24.33 -0.67
N ASN A 340 -40.77 24.45 0.32
CA ASN A 340 -39.67 23.54 0.55
C ASN A 340 -39.86 22.77 1.87
N PRO A 341 -40.62 21.66 1.89
CA PRO A 341 -40.95 20.96 3.13
C PRO A 341 -39.77 20.18 3.74
N GLY A 342 -38.74 19.88 2.95
CA GLY A 342 -37.65 18.99 3.34
C GLY A 342 -36.59 19.62 4.26
N LEU A 343 -35.58 18.82 4.57
CA LEU A 343 -34.45 19.14 5.47
C LEU A 343 -33.30 19.89 4.79
N ALA A 344 -33.30 19.97 3.45
CA ALA A 344 -32.27 20.65 2.67
C ALA A 344 -32.77 22.01 2.18
N ASP A 345 -31.87 23.00 2.12
CA ASP A 345 -32.15 24.28 1.47
C ASP A 345 -32.36 24.07 -0.04
N ALA A 346 -33.40 24.66 -0.61
CA ALA A 346 -33.63 24.68 -2.04
C ALA A 346 -32.95 25.89 -2.68
N VAL A 347 -32.29 25.68 -3.80
CA VAL A 347 -31.56 26.67 -4.58
C VAL A 347 -32.19 26.79 -5.97
N ILE A 348 -32.63 28.00 -6.28
CA ILE A 348 -33.08 28.41 -7.61
C ILE A 348 -31.96 29.28 -8.17
N GLU A 349 -31.40 28.95 -9.33
CA GLU A 349 -30.35 29.73 -9.96
C GLU A 349 -30.91 30.98 -10.66
N ARG A 350 -32.02 30.80 -11.37
CA ARG A 350 -32.59 31.82 -12.25
C ARG A 350 -34.08 31.57 -12.46
N VAL A 351 -34.79 32.66 -12.70
CA VAL A 351 -36.19 32.66 -13.14
C VAL A 351 -36.30 33.44 -14.44
N SER A 352 -37.08 32.95 -15.40
CA SER A 352 -37.32 33.65 -16.67
C SER A 352 -38.76 33.49 -17.15
N LEU A 353 -39.14 34.33 -18.10
CA LEU A 353 -40.37 34.17 -18.88
C LEU A 353 -40.03 33.57 -20.25
N SER A 354 -40.88 32.67 -20.73
CA SER A 354 -40.79 32.07 -22.05
C SER A 354 -42.18 31.86 -22.65
N GLY A 355 -42.23 31.51 -23.93
CA GLY A 355 -43.48 31.32 -24.66
C GLY A 355 -43.79 32.47 -25.61
N LYS A 356 -44.90 32.31 -26.36
CA LYS A 356 -45.25 33.20 -27.48
C LYS A 356 -45.60 34.62 -27.02
N ASP A 357 -46.30 34.74 -25.90
CA ASP A 357 -46.83 36.01 -25.40
C ASP A 357 -46.06 36.46 -24.14
N ALA A 358 -44.80 36.04 -23.99
CA ALA A 358 -43.98 36.28 -22.78
C ALA A 358 -43.79 37.77 -22.49
N GLU A 359 -43.65 38.59 -23.53
CA GLU A 359 -43.55 40.05 -23.50
C GLU A 359 -44.80 40.73 -22.92
N HIS A 360 -45.93 40.02 -22.90
CA HIS A 360 -47.19 40.49 -22.32
C HIS A 360 -47.30 40.19 -20.81
N PHE A 361 -46.25 39.65 -20.19
CA PHE A 361 -46.16 39.44 -18.75
C PHE A 361 -44.90 40.11 -18.18
N ILE A 362 -44.99 40.53 -16.92
CA ILE A 362 -43.92 41.19 -16.19
C ILE A 362 -43.59 40.36 -14.96
N LEU A 363 -42.38 39.84 -14.89
CA LEU A 363 -41.81 39.16 -13.73
C LEU A 363 -41.14 40.19 -12.80
N SER A 364 -41.26 40.05 -11.48
CA SER A 364 -40.66 41.01 -10.54
C SER A 364 -39.14 40.97 -10.47
N ARG A 365 -38.54 39.80 -10.70
CA ARG A 365 -37.09 39.60 -10.76
C ARG A 365 -36.74 38.30 -11.48
N GLU A 366 -35.60 38.28 -12.15
CA GLU A 366 -35.05 37.10 -12.83
C GLU A 366 -33.98 36.38 -11.99
N GLU A 367 -33.44 37.05 -10.98
CA GLU A 367 -32.48 36.47 -10.05
C GLU A 367 -33.12 35.32 -9.26
N GLY A 368 -32.44 34.17 -9.26
CA GLY A 368 -32.74 33.06 -8.37
C GLY A 368 -32.50 33.38 -6.91
N GLY A 369 -32.63 32.39 -6.04
CA GLY A 369 -32.54 32.57 -4.60
C GLY A 369 -32.56 31.26 -3.85
N ARG A 370 -32.42 31.35 -2.52
CA ARG A 370 -32.44 30.20 -1.63
C ARG A 370 -33.69 30.20 -0.78
N ILE A 371 -34.37 29.06 -0.72
CA ILE A 371 -35.49 28.81 0.19
C ILE A 371 -35.02 27.84 1.26
N SER A 372 -35.01 28.29 2.52
CA SER A 372 -34.53 27.46 3.63
C SER A 372 -35.32 26.16 3.79
N ALA A 373 -34.69 25.15 4.38
CA ALA A 373 -35.36 23.93 4.81
C ALA A 373 -36.64 24.21 5.62
N GLY A 374 -37.72 23.49 5.32
CA GLY A 374 -39.05 23.66 5.92
C GLY A 374 -39.78 24.98 5.60
N ALA A 375 -39.20 25.87 4.80
CA ALA A 375 -39.74 27.20 4.55
C ALA A 375 -40.71 27.24 3.35
N ARG A 376 -41.45 28.35 3.26
CA ARG A 376 -42.33 28.68 2.14
C ARG A 376 -42.07 30.11 1.69
N ASP A 377 -42.02 30.32 0.38
CA ASP A 377 -41.90 31.63 -0.23
C ASP A 377 -43.07 31.87 -1.19
N ALA A 378 -43.70 33.03 -1.10
CA ALA A 378 -44.74 33.46 -2.03
C ALA A 378 -44.59 34.94 -2.41
N ARG A 379 -43.41 35.52 -2.17
CA ARG A 379 -43.17 36.97 -2.29
C ARG A 379 -41.94 37.30 -3.12
N SER A 380 -40.94 36.43 -3.18
CA SER A 380 -39.70 36.71 -3.93
C SER A 380 -39.94 36.84 -5.43
N TRP A 381 -40.80 35.99 -5.98
CA TRP A 381 -41.16 36.04 -7.40
C TRP A 381 -42.66 36.29 -7.53
N THR A 382 -42.99 37.37 -8.21
CA THR A 382 -44.35 37.73 -8.56
C THR A 382 -44.44 37.97 -10.05
N VAL A 383 -45.61 37.72 -10.63
CA VAL A 383 -45.86 37.98 -12.05
C VAL A 383 -47.19 38.72 -12.21
N ARG A 384 -47.30 39.53 -13.27
CA ARG A 384 -48.54 40.20 -13.68
C ARG A 384 -48.62 40.32 -15.20
N PRO A 385 -49.82 40.41 -15.79
CA PRO A 385 -49.98 40.82 -17.18
C PRO A 385 -49.54 42.28 -17.37
N ALA A 386 -49.06 42.61 -18.56
CA ALA A 386 -48.78 43.98 -18.97
C ALA A 386 -50.06 44.84 -19.01
N ALA A 387 -49.90 46.15 -18.91
CA ALA A 387 -51.01 47.09 -19.03
C ALA A 387 -51.40 47.29 -20.50
N GLY A 388 -52.68 47.60 -20.75
CA GLY A 388 -53.15 48.02 -22.08
C GLY A 388 -53.16 46.91 -23.13
N LEU A 389 -53.32 45.65 -22.72
CA LEU A 389 -53.47 44.54 -23.67
C LEU A 389 -54.81 44.65 -24.40
N GLU A 390 -54.78 44.45 -25.71
CA GLU A 390 -55.98 44.41 -26.54
C GLU A 390 -56.82 43.15 -26.21
N LYS A 391 -58.04 43.12 -26.74
CA LYS A 391 -58.91 41.95 -26.65
C LYS A 391 -58.20 40.71 -27.23
N GLY A 392 -57.98 39.70 -26.39
CA GLY A 392 -57.17 38.56 -26.76
C GLY A 392 -56.96 37.56 -25.64
N SER A 393 -56.25 36.48 -25.96
CA SER A 393 -55.79 35.48 -25.00
C SER A 393 -54.28 35.41 -25.07
N TYR A 394 -53.64 35.57 -23.91
CA TYR A 394 -52.18 35.64 -23.77
C TYR A 394 -51.71 34.49 -22.90
N THR A 395 -50.66 33.80 -23.32
CA THR A 395 -50.07 32.65 -22.64
C THR A 395 -48.56 32.74 -22.60
N ALA A 396 -48.01 32.49 -21.41
CA ALA A 396 -46.57 32.42 -21.18
C ALA A 396 -46.25 31.31 -20.17
N THR A 397 -44.97 31.03 -20.01
CA THR A 397 -44.45 30.08 -19.04
C THR A 397 -43.40 30.77 -18.19
N VAL A 398 -43.57 30.73 -16.87
CA VAL A 398 -42.49 31.08 -15.93
C VAL A 398 -41.61 29.85 -15.77
N VAL A 399 -40.31 30.00 -16.02
CA VAL A 399 -39.32 28.92 -15.95
C VAL A 399 -38.40 29.18 -14.78
N PHE A 400 -38.37 28.27 -13.81
CA PHE A 400 -37.37 28.25 -12.74
C PHE A 400 -36.28 27.26 -13.13
N THR A 401 -35.03 27.71 -13.17
CA THR A 401 -33.85 26.85 -13.32
C THR A 401 -33.25 26.60 -11.94
N LEU A 402 -33.15 25.32 -11.57
CA LEU A 402 -32.59 24.85 -10.31
C LEU A 402 -31.08 24.59 -10.45
N ASP A 403 -30.36 24.49 -9.34
CA ASP A 403 -28.90 24.22 -9.31
C ASP A 403 -28.51 22.82 -9.82
N SER A 404 -29.45 21.88 -9.83
CA SER A 404 -29.29 20.60 -10.56
C SER A 404 -29.31 20.74 -12.09
N GLY A 405 -29.72 21.91 -12.61
CA GLY A 405 -30.03 22.13 -14.02
C GLY A 405 -31.48 21.81 -14.40
N ASP A 406 -32.28 21.23 -13.50
CA ASP A 406 -33.70 20.97 -13.74
C ASP A 406 -34.48 22.27 -13.99
N MET A 407 -35.51 22.17 -14.85
CA MET A 407 -36.41 23.28 -15.16
C MET A 407 -37.85 23.00 -14.70
N VAL A 408 -38.37 23.89 -13.86
CA VAL A 408 -39.77 23.91 -13.45
C VAL A 408 -40.52 24.94 -14.28
N GLU A 409 -41.52 24.47 -15.04
CA GLU A 409 -42.30 25.29 -15.97
C GLU A 409 -43.71 25.49 -15.42
N LEU A 410 -44.08 26.75 -15.17
CA LEU A 410 -45.40 27.13 -14.68
C LEU A 410 -46.13 27.91 -15.76
N LYS A 411 -47.18 27.33 -16.33
CA LYS A 411 -48.01 27.99 -17.33
C LYS A 411 -48.85 29.08 -16.69
N ILE A 412 -48.81 30.27 -17.28
CA ILE A 412 -49.64 31.41 -16.92
C ILE A 412 -50.48 31.85 -18.11
N SER A 413 -51.68 32.33 -17.83
CA SER A 413 -52.59 32.82 -18.88
C SER A 413 -53.37 34.03 -18.41
N PHE A 414 -53.69 34.91 -19.35
CA PHE A 414 -54.52 36.08 -19.12
C PHE A 414 -55.40 36.35 -20.33
N ARG A 415 -56.65 36.74 -20.10
CA ARG A 415 -57.64 36.95 -21.16
C ARG A 415 -58.35 38.29 -20.98
N VAL A 416 -58.38 39.06 -22.06
CA VAL A 416 -59.16 40.30 -22.20
C VAL A 416 -60.35 39.99 -23.12
N LYS A 417 -61.57 40.15 -22.60
CA LYS A 417 -62.84 39.79 -23.25
C LYS A 417 -63.43 40.91 -24.08
#